data_AF-A0A1Y3X054-F1
#
_entry.id   AF-A0A1Y3X054-F1
#
_cell.length_a   1.000
_cell.length_b   1.000
_cell.length_c   1.000
_cell.angle_alpha   90.00
_cell.angle_beta   90.00
_cell.angle_gamma   90.00
#
_symmetry.space_group_name_H-M   'P 1'
#
loop_
_entity.id
_entity.type
_entity.pdbx_description
1 polymer ?
#
loop_
_entity_poly.entity_id
_entity_poly.type
_entity_poly.pdbx_seq_one_letter_code
_entity_poly.pdbx_strand_id
1 'polypeptide(L)'
;MAEAKGANTEQRSRTIERLEARAGEHACGGFLAALDDLQRTELFTTLIFDRLQRKMRTVEALRREAADNWNQTFYLLYFRTLGDRRNQEAYLELARRVPYRVVLRERRVPHAIEAMLFGASGLLDLYRNDEYTLNLRRNFEHLAAKYDIRPMKAAVWELAEIRPANHPVLRLAQAAEFFAQDEFVMDRTMACRSEEDVRRLFGIEAADYWRTHFVPAAESDSRPKRIGAFKANIIGINLVVVLQFAYGSFMANERLRDSALSLLERLPAEDNRYMRDWAAAGVRPRNAFESQALLQLATEYCPERRCAECPVGRRIAKSIPEMQ
;
A
#
# COMPACT_ATOMS: atom_id res chain seq x y z
N MET A 1 44.35 -17.80 21.45
CA MET A 1 43.70 -16.98 20.39
C MET A 1 42.72 -17.78 19.51
N ALA A 2 43.05 -18.99 19.05
CA ALA A 2 42.14 -19.81 18.24
C ALA A 2 40.90 -20.30 19.02
N GLU A 3 41.07 -20.73 20.28
CA GLU A 3 39.99 -21.19 21.15
C GLU A 3 38.98 -20.09 21.52
N ALA A 4 39.46 -18.87 21.80
CA ALA A 4 38.61 -17.71 22.07
C ALA A 4 37.77 -17.29 20.84
N LYS A 5 38.33 -17.40 19.63
CA LYS A 5 37.59 -17.19 18.38
C LYS A 5 36.54 -18.29 18.13
N GLY A 6 36.85 -19.55 18.49
CA GLY A 6 35.91 -20.67 18.43
C GLY A 6 34.71 -20.49 19.37
N ALA A 7 34.97 -20.16 20.63
CA ALA A 7 33.93 -19.94 21.65
C ALA A 7 32.99 -18.76 21.31
N ASN A 8 33.53 -17.65 20.78
CA ASN A 8 32.73 -16.50 20.35
C ASN A 8 31.82 -16.84 19.16
N THR A 9 32.32 -17.67 18.23
CA THR A 9 31.54 -18.12 17.07
C THR A 9 30.39 -19.04 17.49
N GLU A 10 30.65 -19.95 18.42
CA GLU A 10 29.62 -20.86 18.95
C GLU A 10 28.53 -20.10 19.73
N GLN A 11 28.93 -19.12 20.56
CA GLN A 11 27.98 -18.29 21.31
C GLN A 11 27.08 -17.45 20.39
N ARG A 12 27.64 -16.93 19.29
CA ARG A 12 26.87 -16.23 18.25
C ARG A 12 25.87 -17.15 17.58
N SER A 13 26.27 -18.37 17.22
CA SER A 13 25.37 -19.37 16.62
C SER A 13 24.20 -19.70 17.54
N ARG A 14 24.48 -20.00 18.82
CA ARG A 14 23.45 -20.30 19.82
C ARG A 14 22.47 -19.14 20.01
N THR A 15 22.95 -17.90 19.90
CA THR A 15 22.09 -16.71 20.01
C THR A 15 21.16 -16.58 18.82
N ILE A 16 21.69 -16.78 17.61
CA ILE A 16 20.89 -16.80 16.39
C ILE A 16 19.84 -17.91 16.46
N GLU A 17 20.23 -19.14 16.79
CA GLU A 17 19.29 -20.28 16.92
C GLU A 17 18.14 -19.99 17.89
N ARG A 18 18.43 -19.34 19.03
CA ARG A 18 17.40 -18.91 19.99
C ARG A 18 16.44 -17.87 19.41
N LEU A 19 16.95 -16.92 18.62
CA LEU A 19 16.12 -15.92 17.95
C LEU A 19 15.25 -16.58 16.86
N GLU A 20 15.82 -17.49 16.07
CA GLU A 20 15.13 -18.20 14.99
C GLU A 20 13.99 -19.07 15.52
N ALA A 21 14.21 -19.77 16.63
CA ALA A 21 13.20 -20.61 17.29
C ALA A 21 11.95 -19.81 17.70
N ARG A 22 12.10 -18.52 18.00
CA ARG A 22 11.04 -17.63 18.49
C ARG A 22 10.81 -16.41 17.60
N ALA A 23 11.20 -16.48 16.33
CA ALA A 23 11.15 -15.34 15.41
C ALA A 23 9.71 -14.84 15.19
N GLY A 24 8.75 -15.77 15.11
CA GLY A 24 7.31 -15.46 14.98
C GLY A 24 6.69 -14.81 16.22
N GLU A 25 7.35 -14.88 17.37
CA GLU A 25 6.93 -14.23 18.62
C GLU A 25 7.57 -12.86 18.81
N HIS A 26 8.23 -12.30 17.79
CA HIS A 26 8.95 -11.04 17.88
C HIS A 26 10.03 -11.06 18.99
N ALA A 27 10.77 -12.17 19.12
CA ALA A 27 11.76 -12.37 20.19
C ALA A 27 12.86 -11.30 20.28
N CYS A 28 13.14 -10.58 19.19
CA CYS A 28 14.07 -9.44 19.19
C CYS A 28 13.45 -8.13 19.73
N GLY A 29 12.15 -8.11 20.08
CA GLY A 29 11.43 -6.93 20.54
C GLY A 29 12.01 -6.32 21.81
N GLY A 30 12.35 -7.15 22.81
CA GLY A 30 12.99 -6.67 24.04
C GLY A 30 14.33 -5.97 23.79
N PHE A 31 15.13 -6.48 22.85
CA PHE A 31 16.36 -5.81 22.43
C PHE A 31 16.08 -4.47 21.76
N LEU A 32 15.15 -4.42 20.79
CA LEU A 32 14.77 -3.19 20.09
C LEU A 32 14.20 -2.12 21.03
N ALA A 33 13.45 -2.54 22.05
CA ALA A 33 12.88 -1.66 23.07
C ALA A 33 13.96 -1.03 23.96
N ALA A 34 15.06 -1.75 24.23
CA ALA A 34 16.16 -1.29 25.08
C ALA A 34 17.17 -0.39 24.36
N LEU A 35 17.18 -0.34 23.02
CA LEU A 35 18.05 0.54 22.25
C LEU A 35 17.73 2.02 22.47
N ASP A 36 18.76 2.85 22.45
CA ASP A 36 18.58 4.30 22.32
C ASP A 36 18.04 4.69 20.93
N ASP A 37 17.59 5.94 20.82
CA ASP A 37 16.94 6.45 19.62
C ASP A 37 17.86 6.44 18.39
N LEU A 38 19.16 6.69 18.55
CA LEU A 38 20.11 6.71 17.44
C LEU A 38 20.34 5.30 16.90
N GLN A 39 20.58 4.34 17.80
CA GLN A 39 20.77 2.93 17.45
C GLN A 39 19.52 2.33 16.79
N ARG A 40 18.33 2.67 17.31
CA ARG A 40 17.07 2.21 16.73
C ARG A 40 16.86 2.80 15.34
N THR A 41 17.14 4.09 15.17
CA THR A 41 17.03 4.77 13.87
C THR A 41 17.98 4.16 12.83
N GLU A 42 19.22 3.83 13.21
CA GLU A 42 20.19 3.15 12.34
C GLU A 42 19.65 1.80 11.81
N LEU A 43 19.13 0.94 12.71
CA LEU A 43 18.56 -0.35 12.33
C LEU A 43 17.31 -0.20 11.47
N PHE A 44 16.41 0.71 11.85
CA PHE A 44 15.18 0.96 11.10
C PHE A 44 15.46 1.54 9.72
N THR A 45 16.49 2.38 9.58
CA THR A 45 16.98 2.88 8.30
C THR A 45 17.36 1.74 7.37
N THR A 46 18.13 0.77 7.86
CA THR A 46 18.50 -0.41 7.06
C THR A 46 17.26 -1.20 6.61
N LEU A 47 16.33 -1.44 7.55
CA LEU A 47 15.11 -2.21 7.28
C LEU A 47 14.14 -1.51 6.32
N ILE A 48 14.02 -0.18 6.40
CA ILE A 48 13.17 0.57 5.47
C ILE A 48 13.75 0.53 4.06
N PHE A 49 15.07 0.56 3.90
CA PHE A 49 15.69 0.44 2.58
C PHE A 49 15.45 -0.95 1.97
N ASP A 50 15.59 -2.03 2.75
CA ASP A 50 15.22 -3.38 2.29
C ASP A 50 13.77 -3.43 1.81
N ARG A 51 12.87 -2.80 2.56
CA ARG A 51 11.44 -2.74 2.24
C ARG A 51 11.16 -1.93 0.98
N LEU A 52 11.74 -0.74 0.86
CA LEU A 52 11.57 0.13 -0.30
C LEU A 52 12.13 -0.54 -1.55
N GLN A 53 13.30 -1.19 -1.48
CA GLN A 53 13.86 -1.97 -2.59
C GLN A 53 12.90 -3.07 -3.06
N ARG A 54 12.25 -3.80 -2.13
CA ARG A 54 11.23 -4.79 -2.49
C ARG A 54 10.02 -4.16 -3.17
N LYS A 55 9.51 -3.05 -2.63
CA LYS A 55 8.38 -2.33 -3.24
C LYS A 55 8.75 -1.77 -4.61
N MET A 56 9.97 -1.27 -4.79
CA MET A 56 10.48 -0.80 -6.09
C MET A 56 10.44 -1.89 -7.16
N ARG A 57 10.74 -3.15 -6.83
CA ARG A 57 10.62 -4.25 -7.81
C ARG A 57 9.19 -4.38 -8.36
N THR A 58 8.18 -4.13 -7.52
CA THR A 58 6.78 -4.10 -7.97
C THR A 58 6.54 -2.90 -8.90
N VAL A 59 7.05 -1.72 -8.55
CA VAL A 59 6.95 -0.53 -9.42
C VAL A 59 7.63 -0.77 -10.76
N GLU A 60 8.83 -1.35 -10.77
CA GLU A 60 9.58 -1.66 -11.98
C GLU A 60 8.84 -2.66 -12.88
N ALA A 61 8.24 -3.69 -12.29
CA ALA A 61 7.42 -4.63 -13.05
C ALA A 61 6.21 -3.94 -13.70
N LEU A 62 5.46 -3.14 -12.94
CA LEU A 62 4.33 -2.36 -13.45
C LEU A 62 4.77 -1.33 -14.50
N ARG A 63 5.95 -0.72 -14.33
CA ARG A 63 6.51 0.26 -15.26
C ARG A 63 6.89 -0.37 -16.59
N ARG A 64 7.50 -1.55 -16.58
CA ARG A 64 7.81 -2.32 -17.79
C ARG A 64 6.52 -2.76 -18.49
N GLU A 65 5.53 -3.24 -17.74
CA GLU A 65 4.19 -3.55 -18.26
C GLU A 65 3.55 -2.31 -18.93
N ALA A 66 3.74 -1.14 -18.32
CA ALA A 66 3.25 0.15 -18.81
C ALA A 66 4.10 0.77 -19.94
N ALA A 67 5.03 0.02 -20.55
CA ALA A 67 5.94 0.51 -21.58
C ALA A 67 6.66 1.81 -21.16
N ASP A 68 7.20 1.82 -19.94
CA ASP A 68 7.92 2.92 -19.31
C ASP A 68 7.10 4.20 -19.07
N ASN A 69 5.77 4.13 -19.20
CA ASN A 69 4.87 5.25 -18.93
C ASN A 69 4.54 5.37 -17.42
N TRP A 70 5.07 6.41 -16.78
CA TRP A 70 4.86 6.66 -15.36
C TRP A 70 3.42 7.00 -14.98
N ASN A 71 2.64 7.63 -15.86
CA ASN A 71 1.23 7.90 -15.60
C ASN A 71 0.41 6.60 -15.56
N GLN A 72 0.65 5.69 -16.50
CA GLN A 72 0.03 4.36 -16.47
C GLN A 72 0.55 3.52 -15.29
N THR A 73 1.83 3.66 -14.93
CA THR A 73 2.41 2.99 -13.74
C THR A 73 1.73 3.46 -12.46
N PHE A 74 1.54 4.77 -12.30
CA PHE A 74 0.78 5.37 -11.20
C PHE A 74 -0.63 4.80 -11.16
N TYR A 75 -1.33 4.75 -12.29
CA TYR A 75 -2.70 4.24 -12.38
C TYR A 75 -2.80 2.77 -11.91
N LEU A 76 -1.92 1.89 -12.41
CA LEU A 76 -1.89 0.49 -11.99
C LEU A 76 -1.59 0.35 -10.48
N LEU A 77 -0.60 1.09 -9.98
CA LEU A 77 -0.23 1.04 -8.57
C LEU A 77 -1.29 1.64 -7.66
N TYR A 78 -2.02 2.68 -8.11
CA TYR A 78 -3.15 3.27 -7.40
C TYR A 78 -4.23 2.21 -7.17
N PHE A 79 -4.67 1.52 -8.23
CA PHE A 79 -5.68 0.47 -8.13
C PHE A 79 -5.22 -0.68 -7.22
N ARG A 80 -3.97 -1.13 -7.38
CA ARG A 80 -3.38 -2.14 -6.48
C ARG A 80 -3.40 -1.71 -5.01
N THR A 81 -3.14 -0.43 -4.74
CA THR A 81 -3.11 0.15 -3.38
C THR A 81 -4.50 0.39 -2.79
N LEU A 82 -5.48 0.66 -3.65
CA LEU A 82 -6.86 0.87 -3.24
C LEU A 82 -7.46 -0.41 -2.62
N GLY A 83 -7.12 -1.56 -3.21
CA GLY A 83 -7.49 -2.88 -2.73
C GLY A 83 -6.87 -3.25 -1.38
N ASP A 84 -7.67 -3.93 -0.55
CA ASP A 84 -7.11 -4.67 0.58
C ASP A 84 -6.26 -5.85 0.06
N ARG A 85 -5.52 -6.51 0.96
CA ARG A 85 -4.60 -7.61 0.59
C ARG A 85 -5.29 -8.70 -0.24
N ARG A 86 -6.59 -8.94 -0.02
CA ARG A 86 -7.36 -9.99 -0.70
C ARG A 86 -7.75 -9.59 -2.13
N ASN A 87 -8.01 -8.32 -2.39
CA ASN A 87 -8.49 -7.84 -3.69
C ASN A 87 -7.42 -7.12 -4.54
N GLN A 88 -6.15 -7.04 -4.12
CA GLN A 88 -5.12 -6.29 -4.86
C GLN A 88 -5.01 -6.71 -6.34
N GLU A 89 -5.06 -8.01 -6.62
CA GLU A 89 -4.99 -8.51 -8.00
C GLU A 89 -6.28 -8.25 -8.79
N ALA A 90 -7.46 -8.33 -8.15
CA ALA A 90 -8.72 -7.98 -8.79
C ALA A 90 -8.76 -6.52 -9.23
N TYR A 91 -8.31 -5.60 -8.37
CA TYR A 91 -8.16 -4.19 -8.73
C TYR A 91 -7.15 -3.97 -9.84
N LEU A 92 -6.02 -4.67 -9.81
CA LEU A 92 -4.99 -4.53 -10.83
C LEU A 92 -5.47 -5.07 -12.19
N GLU A 93 -6.19 -6.19 -12.19
CA GLU A 93 -6.84 -6.73 -13.40
C GLU A 93 -7.85 -5.73 -13.97
N LEU A 94 -8.69 -5.13 -13.12
CA LEU A 94 -9.62 -4.09 -13.54
C LEU A 94 -8.90 -2.91 -14.21
N ALA A 95 -7.82 -2.42 -13.61
CA ALA A 95 -7.02 -1.33 -14.15
C ALA A 95 -6.34 -1.67 -15.49
N ARG A 96 -6.04 -2.95 -15.74
CA ARG A 96 -5.54 -3.41 -17.05
C ARG A 96 -6.65 -3.43 -18.10
N ARG A 97 -7.87 -3.82 -17.71
CA ARG A 97 -9.04 -3.86 -18.60
C ARG A 97 -9.56 -2.47 -18.94
N VAL A 98 -9.37 -1.49 -18.06
CA VAL A 98 -9.70 -0.07 -18.29
C VAL A 98 -8.40 0.75 -18.25
N PRO A 99 -7.58 0.77 -19.33
CA PRO A 99 -6.30 1.45 -19.31
C PRO A 99 -6.43 2.96 -19.06
N TYR A 100 -5.42 3.57 -18.43
CA TYR A 100 -5.48 4.98 -18.04
C TYR A 100 -5.70 5.93 -19.24
N ARG A 101 -5.13 5.58 -20.41
CA ARG A 101 -5.36 6.32 -21.66
C ARG A 101 -6.85 6.41 -22.05
N VAL A 102 -7.66 5.40 -21.70
CA VAL A 102 -9.10 5.38 -21.98
C VAL A 102 -9.82 6.26 -20.98
N VAL A 103 -9.46 6.15 -19.69
CA VAL A 103 -9.96 7.03 -18.62
C VAL A 103 -9.75 8.51 -18.99
N LEU A 104 -8.55 8.88 -19.45
CA LEU A 104 -8.24 10.25 -19.87
C LEU A 104 -9.08 10.74 -21.05
N ARG A 105 -9.50 9.86 -21.97
CA ARG A 105 -10.35 10.22 -23.11
C ARG A 105 -11.77 10.57 -22.70
N GLU A 106 -12.27 9.94 -21.63
CA GLU A 106 -13.65 10.05 -21.17
C GLU A 106 -13.84 10.96 -19.96
N ARG A 107 -12.76 11.46 -19.34
CA ARG A 107 -12.80 12.23 -18.09
C ARG A 107 -13.73 13.46 -18.08
N ARG A 108 -14.00 14.05 -19.26
CA ARG A 108 -14.91 15.21 -19.38
C ARG A 108 -16.37 14.84 -19.21
N VAL A 109 -16.68 13.55 -19.16
CA VAL A 109 -18.00 12.99 -18.89
C VAL A 109 -17.90 12.24 -17.56
N PRO A 110 -18.26 12.88 -16.42
CA PRO A 110 -18.00 12.33 -15.08
C PRO A 110 -18.49 10.89 -14.88
N HIS A 111 -19.66 10.56 -15.44
CA HIS A 111 -20.25 9.22 -15.33
C HIS A 111 -19.64 8.18 -16.27
N ALA A 112 -18.85 8.56 -17.27
CA ALA A 112 -18.25 7.61 -18.21
C ALA A 112 -17.13 6.81 -17.56
N ILE A 113 -16.28 7.44 -16.74
CA ILE A 113 -15.24 6.71 -15.99
C ILE A 113 -15.89 5.71 -15.03
N GLU A 114 -16.91 6.15 -14.31
CA GLU A 114 -17.64 5.31 -13.37
C GLU A 114 -18.29 4.11 -14.08
N ALA A 115 -18.97 4.33 -15.21
CA ALA A 115 -19.54 3.27 -16.03
C ALA A 115 -18.49 2.27 -16.52
N MET A 116 -17.32 2.74 -16.98
CA MET A 116 -16.22 1.85 -17.39
C MET A 116 -15.70 1.00 -16.23
N LEU A 117 -15.44 1.61 -15.07
CA LEU A 117 -14.90 0.88 -13.91
C LEU A 117 -15.91 -0.13 -13.36
N PHE A 118 -17.18 0.26 -13.19
CA PHE A 118 -18.21 -0.63 -12.68
C PHE A 118 -18.55 -1.75 -13.66
N GLY A 119 -18.79 -1.40 -14.93
CA GLY A 119 -19.09 -2.39 -15.95
C GLY A 119 -17.95 -3.37 -16.16
N ALA A 120 -16.71 -2.89 -16.25
CA ALA A 120 -15.55 -3.76 -16.41
C ALA A 120 -15.28 -4.63 -15.18
N SER A 121 -15.69 -4.22 -13.97
CA SER A 121 -15.51 -5.00 -12.74
C SER A 121 -16.43 -6.21 -12.63
N GLY A 122 -17.53 -6.24 -13.40
CA GLY A 122 -18.61 -7.23 -13.25
C GLY A 122 -19.42 -7.12 -11.95
N LEU A 123 -19.07 -6.20 -11.04
CA LEU A 123 -19.71 -6.10 -9.72
C LEU A 123 -21.18 -5.71 -9.80
N LEU A 124 -21.61 -4.99 -10.84
CA LEU A 124 -23.02 -4.60 -10.99
C LEU A 124 -23.95 -5.82 -11.03
N ASP A 125 -23.48 -6.98 -11.50
CA ASP A 125 -24.28 -8.22 -11.60
C ASP A 125 -24.61 -8.84 -10.24
N LEU A 126 -23.94 -8.39 -9.17
CA LEU A 126 -24.18 -8.88 -7.81
C LEU A 126 -25.26 -8.08 -7.07
N TYR A 127 -25.72 -6.95 -7.61
CA TYR A 127 -26.63 -6.04 -6.91
C TYR A 127 -27.94 -5.86 -7.67
N ARG A 128 -28.97 -5.43 -6.94
CA ARG A 128 -30.25 -5.08 -7.55
C ARG A 128 -30.06 -3.87 -8.46
N ASN A 129 -30.85 -3.85 -9.52
CA ASN A 129 -30.90 -2.72 -10.43
C ASN A 129 -31.79 -1.61 -9.85
N ASP A 130 -31.36 -0.38 -10.06
CA ASP A 130 -32.07 0.89 -9.89
C ASP A 130 -31.77 1.78 -11.10
N GLU A 131 -32.33 2.99 -11.14
CA GLU A 131 -32.12 3.91 -12.27
C GLU A 131 -30.63 4.20 -12.51
N TYR A 132 -29.88 4.39 -11.42
CA TYR A 132 -28.46 4.73 -11.45
C TYR A 132 -27.61 3.59 -12.04
N THR A 133 -27.75 2.38 -11.53
CA THR A 133 -27.01 1.20 -12.02
C THR A 133 -27.41 0.81 -13.44
N LEU A 134 -28.68 0.97 -13.82
CA LEU A 134 -29.13 0.77 -15.21
C LEU A 134 -28.49 1.80 -16.15
N ASN A 135 -28.31 3.05 -15.72
CA ASN A 135 -27.59 4.06 -16.48
C ASN A 135 -26.11 3.70 -16.68
N LEU A 136 -25.43 3.26 -15.61
CA LEU A 136 -24.04 2.77 -15.69
C LEU A 136 -23.90 1.60 -16.68
N ARG A 137 -24.83 0.64 -16.65
CA ARG A 137 -24.83 -0.51 -17.59
C ARG A 137 -24.96 -0.05 -19.04
N ARG A 138 -25.95 0.79 -19.36
CA ARG A 138 -26.17 1.30 -20.73
C ARG A 138 -24.96 2.06 -21.25
N ASN A 139 -24.36 2.92 -20.42
CA ASN A 139 -23.16 3.66 -20.82
C ASN A 139 -21.97 2.71 -21.02
N PHE A 140 -21.82 1.71 -20.15
CA PHE A 140 -20.77 0.72 -20.28
C PHE A 140 -20.89 -0.09 -21.56
N GLU A 141 -22.08 -0.50 -21.99
CA GLU A 141 -22.26 -1.24 -23.26
C GLU A 141 -21.65 -0.48 -24.44
N HIS A 142 -21.92 0.82 -24.54
CA HIS A 142 -21.34 1.68 -25.58
C HIS A 142 -19.81 1.82 -25.42
N LEU A 143 -19.33 2.11 -24.21
CA LEU A 143 -17.90 2.34 -23.94
C LEU A 143 -17.07 1.06 -24.11
N ALA A 144 -17.63 -0.09 -23.76
CA ALA A 144 -17.02 -1.40 -23.94
C ALA A 144 -16.82 -1.70 -25.43
N ALA A 145 -17.83 -1.44 -26.26
CA ALA A 145 -17.71 -1.58 -27.71
C ALA A 145 -16.69 -0.59 -28.29
N LYS A 146 -16.69 0.67 -27.82
CA LYS A 146 -15.78 1.73 -28.29
C LYS A 146 -14.31 1.46 -27.98
N TYR A 147 -14.02 0.82 -26.84
CA TYR A 147 -12.65 0.65 -26.33
C TYR A 147 -12.19 -0.80 -26.18
N ASP A 148 -12.99 -1.77 -26.66
CA ASP A 148 -12.78 -3.21 -26.49
C ASP A 148 -12.57 -3.61 -25.01
N ILE A 149 -13.39 -3.04 -24.12
CA ILE A 149 -13.32 -3.34 -22.69
C ILE A 149 -14.13 -4.61 -22.41
N ARG A 150 -13.42 -5.69 -22.09
CA ARG A 150 -14.05 -6.94 -21.67
C ARG A 150 -14.31 -6.91 -20.15
N PRO A 151 -15.53 -7.18 -19.67
CA PRO A 151 -15.81 -7.25 -18.24
C PRO A 151 -15.19 -8.49 -17.59
N MET A 152 -14.71 -8.35 -16.35
CA MET A 152 -14.23 -9.47 -15.54
C MET A 152 -15.40 -10.17 -14.84
N LYS A 153 -15.17 -11.40 -14.37
CA LYS A 153 -16.18 -12.13 -13.59
C LYS A 153 -16.27 -11.54 -12.19
N ALA A 154 -17.48 -11.30 -11.72
CA ALA A 154 -17.73 -10.77 -10.38
C ALA A 154 -17.14 -11.66 -9.26
N ALA A 155 -17.05 -12.98 -9.49
CA ALA A 155 -16.50 -13.95 -8.54
C ALA A 155 -14.98 -13.79 -8.26
N VAL A 156 -14.27 -12.96 -9.02
CA VAL A 156 -12.85 -12.65 -8.73
C VAL A 156 -12.72 -11.74 -7.50
N TRP A 157 -13.80 -11.05 -7.12
CA TRP A 157 -13.81 -10.19 -5.95
C TRP A 157 -14.10 -10.98 -4.67
N GLU A 158 -13.19 -10.86 -3.70
CA GLU A 158 -13.34 -11.41 -2.35
C GLU A 158 -14.13 -10.43 -1.49
N LEU A 159 -15.45 -10.57 -1.47
CA LEU A 159 -16.36 -9.60 -0.81
C LEU A 159 -16.73 -9.95 0.63
N ALA A 160 -16.43 -11.18 1.08
CA ALA A 160 -16.77 -11.63 2.42
C ALA A 160 -16.03 -10.82 3.51
N GLU A 161 -16.75 -10.47 4.57
CA GLU A 161 -16.21 -9.78 5.76
C GLU A 161 -15.53 -8.43 5.46
N ILE A 162 -15.89 -7.78 4.34
CA ILE A 162 -15.43 -6.42 4.05
C ILE A 162 -16.30 -5.39 4.76
N ARG A 163 -15.66 -4.49 5.51
CA ARG A 163 -16.34 -3.32 6.09
C ARG A 163 -16.93 -2.46 4.96
N PRO A 164 -18.16 -1.92 5.08
CA PRO A 164 -18.82 -1.16 4.02
C PRO A 164 -17.97 -0.01 3.45
N ALA A 165 -17.23 0.70 4.30
CA ALA A 165 -16.34 1.78 3.87
C ALA A 165 -15.17 1.30 2.99
N ASN A 166 -14.78 0.03 3.04
CA ASN A 166 -13.71 -0.56 2.22
C ASN A 166 -14.26 -1.45 1.10
N HIS A 167 -15.58 -1.47 0.89
CA HIS A 167 -16.22 -2.30 -0.11
C HIS A 167 -15.77 -1.91 -1.53
N PRO A 168 -15.47 -2.87 -2.43
CA PRO A 168 -14.93 -2.55 -3.75
C PRO A 168 -15.77 -1.58 -4.56
N VAL A 169 -17.09 -1.75 -4.55
CA VAL A 169 -18.04 -0.84 -5.20
C VAL A 169 -17.80 0.62 -4.79
N LEU A 170 -17.82 0.94 -3.49
CA LEU A 170 -17.61 2.31 -3.04
C LEU A 170 -16.22 2.85 -3.42
N ARG A 171 -15.20 1.99 -3.40
CA ARG A 171 -13.84 2.36 -3.77
C ARG A 171 -13.71 2.66 -5.25
N LEU A 172 -14.41 1.94 -6.13
CA LEU A 172 -14.45 2.24 -7.55
C LEU A 172 -15.15 3.56 -7.86
N ALA A 173 -16.24 3.87 -7.15
CA ALA A 173 -16.89 5.17 -7.25
C ALA A 173 -15.95 6.33 -6.86
N GLN A 174 -15.20 6.18 -5.76
CA GLN A 174 -14.20 7.16 -5.34
C GLN A 174 -13.04 7.28 -6.34
N ALA A 175 -12.61 6.16 -6.92
CA ALA A 175 -11.56 6.16 -7.94
C ALA A 175 -12.03 6.86 -9.23
N ALA A 176 -13.29 6.67 -9.63
CA ALA A 176 -13.87 7.35 -10.78
C ALA A 176 -13.82 8.87 -10.60
N GLU A 177 -14.25 9.37 -9.45
CA GLU A 177 -14.18 10.80 -9.09
C GLU A 177 -12.74 11.33 -9.07
N PHE A 178 -11.81 10.56 -8.51
CA PHE A 178 -10.40 10.96 -8.48
C PHE A 178 -9.83 11.16 -9.88
N PHE A 179 -10.11 10.24 -10.81
CA PHE A 179 -9.57 10.32 -12.18
C PHE A 179 -10.38 11.22 -13.12
N ALA A 180 -11.60 11.60 -12.76
CA ALA A 180 -12.36 12.61 -13.49
C ALA A 180 -11.78 14.03 -13.31
N GLN A 181 -11.14 14.29 -12.17
CA GLN A 181 -10.78 15.65 -11.74
C GLN A 181 -9.35 16.09 -12.11
N ASP A 182 -8.42 15.20 -12.45
CA ASP A 182 -6.99 15.51 -12.38
C ASP A 182 -6.17 15.01 -13.60
N GLU A 183 -5.56 15.94 -14.34
CA GLU A 183 -4.66 15.64 -15.46
C GLU A 183 -3.20 15.47 -15.05
N PHE A 184 -2.83 15.92 -13.85
CA PHE A 184 -1.46 16.04 -13.36
C PHE A 184 -1.24 15.25 -12.06
N VAL A 185 -1.96 14.13 -11.91
CA VAL A 185 -1.92 13.25 -10.73
C VAL A 185 -0.50 12.85 -10.36
N MET A 186 0.36 12.58 -11.35
CA MET A 186 1.76 12.21 -11.12
C MET A 186 2.55 13.37 -10.51
N ASP A 187 2.45 14.58 -11.08
CA ASP A 187 3.16 15.76 -10.57
C ASP A 187 2.71 16.12 -9.16
N ARG A 188 1.40 16.09 -8.89
CA ARG A 188 0.84 16.31 -7.56
C ARG A 188 1.30 15.25 -6.56
N THR A 189 1.38 13.99 -6.99
CA THR A 189 1.93 12.90 -6.18
C THR A 189 3.41 13.13 -5.87
N MET A 190 4.21 13.57 -6.85
CA MET A 190 5.62 13.90 -6.66
C MET A 190 5.84 15.15 -5.80
N ALA A 191 4.83 16.02 -5.66
CA ALA A 191 4.86 17.23 -4.85
C ALA A 191 4.41 17.04 -3.38
N CYS A 192 3.78 15.92 -3.02
CA CYS A 192 3.32 15.68 -1.65
C CYS A 192 4.48 15.61 -0.64
N ARG A 193 4.44 16.41 0.44
CA ARG A 193 5.50 16.45 1.48
C ARG A 193 4.98 16.25 2.90
N SER A 194 3.66 16.23 3.08
CA SER A 194 3.02 16.10 4.38
C SER A 194 1.82 15.16 4.35
N GLU A 195 1.35 14.76 5.54
CA GLU A 195 0.08 14.06 5.69
C GLU A 195 -1.10 14.87 5.11
N GLU A 196 -1.09 16.19 5.29
CA GLU A 196 -2.13 17.06 4.77
C GLU A 196 -2.17 17.05 3.23
N ASP A 197 -1.01 17.07 2.56
CA ASP A 197 -0.96 16.98 1.09
C ASP A 197 -1.55 15.67 0.58
N VAL A 198 -1.21 14.55 1.24
CA VAL A 198 -1.74 13.23 0.91
C VAL A 198 -3.25 13.20 1.11
N ARG A 199 -3.75 13.72 2.24
CA ARG A 199 -5.19 13.79 2.53
C ARG A 199 -5.92 14.71 1.55
N ARG A 200 -5.33 15.84 1.16
CA ARG A 200 -5.90 16.77 0.17
C ARG A 200 -5.99 16.15 -1.22
N LEU A 201 -4.99 15.36 -1.61
CA LEU A 201 -4.95 14.70 -2.92
C LEU A 201 -5.88 13.48 -3.00
N PHE A 202 -5.90 12.64 -1.96
CA PHE A 202 -6.61 11.35 -2.00
C PHE A 202 -7.92 11.32 -1.20
N GLY A 203 -8.27 12.37 -0.45
CA GLY A 203 -9.51 12.51 0.34
C GLY A 203 -10.77 12.77 -0.50
N ILE A 204 -10.87 12.10 -1.65
CA ILE A 204 -11.95 12.27 -2.64
C ILE A 204 -13.27 11.73 -2.12
N GLU A 205 -14.35 12.42 -2.44
CA GLU A 205 -15.73 12.00 -2.22
C GLU A 205 -16.26 11.28 -3.45
N ALA A 206 -17.02 10.20 -3.26
CA ALA A 206 -17.77 9.59 -4.36
C ALA A 206 -18.93 10.49 -4.81
N ALA A 207 -19.48 10.23 -6.00
CA ALA A 207 -20.64 10.94 -6.56
C ALA A 207 -21.86 10.94 -5.62
N ASP A 208 -22.79 11.87 -5.83
CA ASP A 208 -23.93 12.12 -4.94
C ASP A 208 -24.79 10.89 -4.62
N TYR A 209 -24.96 9.98 -5.60
CA TYR A 209 -25.65 8.69 -5.40
C TYR A 209 -25.13 7.93 -4.18
N TRP A 210 -23.81 7.93 -3.99
CA TRP A 210 -23.15 7.20 -2.93
C TRP A 210 -23.38 7.83 -1.57
N ARG A 211 -23.82 9.09 -1.45
CA ARG A 211 -24.07 9.71 -0.14
C ARG A 211 -25.08 8.91 0.69
N THR A 212 -26.06 8.28 0.05
CA THR A 212 -27.05 7.39 0.66
C THR A 212 -26.76 5.90 0.43
N HIS A 213 -25.70 5.51 -0.29
CA HIS A 213 -25.44 4.11 -0.65
C HIS A 213 -24.02 3.66 -0.28
N PHE A 214 -23.87 2.46 0.30
CA PHE A 214 -22.55 1.78 0.40
C PHE A 214 -22.37 0.72 -0.69
N VAL A 215 -23.48 0.14 -1.10
CA VAL A 215 -23.62 -0.78 -2.23
C VAL A 215 -24.84 -0.34 -3.05
N PRO A 216 -24.92 -0.69 -4.33
CA PRO A 216 -26.02 -0.23 -5.18
C PRO A 216 -27.39 -0.71 -4.68
N ALA A 217 -28.41 0.13 -4.87
CA ALA A 217 -29.82 -0.15 -4.57
C ALA A 217 -30.09 -0.61 -3.11
N ALA A 218 -29.22 -0.22 -2.18
CA ALA A 218 -29.36 -0.41 -0.74
C ALA A 218 -29.09 0.91 -0.01
N GLU A 219 -30.18 1.62 0.31
CA GLU A 219 -30.13 2.89 1.00
C GLU A 219 -29.59 2.77 2.44
N SER A 220 -28.98 3.86 2.89
CA SER A 220 -28.38 4.05 4.19
C SER A 220 -28.44 5.54 4.55
N ASP A 221 -28.16 5.86 5.81
CA ASP A 221 -28.10 7.24 6.26
C ASP A 221 -27.18 8.10 5.37
N SER A 222 -27.71 9.26 4.99
CA SER A 222 -27.01 10.21 4.14
C SER A 222 -25.76 10.75 4.83
N ARG A 223 -24.59 10.51 4.22
CA ARG A 223 -23.31 11.07 4.66
C ARG A 223 -22.31 11.09 3.51
N PRO A 224 -21.38 12.06 3.50
CA PRO A 224 -20.27 12.08 2.55
C PRO A 224 -19.51 10.75 2.53
N LYS A 225 -19.33 10.13 1.35
CA LYS A 225 -18.51 8.92 1.21
C LYS A 225 -17.11 9.29 0.75
N ARG A 226 -16.34 9.88 1.66
CA ARG A 226 -14.94 10.26 1.43
C ARG A 226 -13.96 9.14 1.77
N ILE A 227 -12.81 9.14 1.09
CA ILE A 227 -11.64 8.42 1.58
C ILE A 227 -11.19 9.07 2.89
N GLY A 228 -11.44 8.39 4.00
CA GLY A 228 -11.03 8.86 5.32
C GLY A 228 -9.51 8.86 5.53
N ALA A 229 -9.06 9.60 6.53
CA ALA A 229 -7.64 9.80 6.88
C ALA A 229 -6.83 8.50 6.94
N PHE A 230 -7.38 7.45 7.58
CA PHE A 230 -6.71 6.15 7.68
C PHE A 230 -6.35 5.56 6.30
N LYS A 231 -7.31 5.52 5.36
CA LYS A 231 -7.03 5.00 4.01
C LYS A 231 -6.16 5.96 3.21
N ALA A 232 -6.33 7.27 3.35
CA ALA A 232 -5.47 8.26 2.71
C ALA A 232 -3.99 8.06 3.12
N ASN A 233 -3.73 7.80 4.41
CA ASN A 233 -2.38 7.52 4.91
C ASN A 233 -1.83 6.19 4.36
N ILE A 234 -2.66 5.14 4.26
CA ILE A 234 -2.27 3.89 3.59
C ILE A 234 -1.87 4.15 2.13
N ILE A 235 -2.61 5.01 1.41
CA ILE A 235 -2.26 5.43 0.05
C ILE A 235 -0.95 6.24 0.07
N GLY A 236 -0.77 7.16 1.02
CA GLY A 236 0.49 7.88 1.23
C GLY A 236 1.69 6.94 1.34
N ILE A 237 1.59 5.92 2.18
CA ILE A 237 2.67 4.96 2.44
C ILE A 237 2.91 4.02 1.25
N ASN A 238 1.86 3.51 0.62
CA ASN A 238 1.97 2.43 -0.37
C ASN A 238 2.00 2.90 -1.83
N LEU A 239 1.53 4.11 -2.11
CA LEU A 239 1.54 4.72 -3.44
C LEU A 239 2.52 5.90 -3.48
N VAL A 240 2.31 6.94 -2.66
CA VAL A 240 3.05 8.21 -2.78
C VAL A 240 4.53 8.03 -2.46
N VAL A 241 4.85 7.53 -1.28
CA VAL A 241 6.24 7.28 -0.84
C VAL A 241 6.95 6.34 -1.82
N VAL A 242 6.27 5.26 -2.20
CA VAL A 242 6.84 4.21 -3.07
C VAL A 242 7.16 4.77 -4.46
N LEU A 243 6.26 5.56 -5.03
CA LEU A 243 6.50 6.19 -6.33
C LEU A 243 7.54 7.30 -6.25
N GLN A 244 7.52 8.15 -5.22
CA GLN A 244 8.55 9.19 -5.06
C GLN A 244 9.93 8.56 -4.95
N PHE A 245 10.07 7.51 -4.16
CA PHE A 245 11.34 6.80 -4.02
C PHE A 245 11.76 6.12 -5.33
N ALA A 246 10.86 5.37 -5.98
CA ALA A 246 11.16 4.68 -7.23
C ALA A 246 11.47 5.65 -8.39
N TYR A 247 10.67 6.69 -8.58
CA TYR A 247 10.87 7.71 -9.59
C TYR A 247 12.13 8.53 -9.32
N GLY A 248 12.38 8.89 -8.06
CA GLY A 248 13.61 9.55 -7.64
C GLY A 248 14.85 8.71 -7.92
N SER A 249 14.80 7.40 -7.65
CA SER A 249 15.89 6.48 -8.01
C SER A 249 16.10 6.39 -9.51
N PHE A 250 15.04 6.28 -10.31
CA PHE A 250 15.13 6.23 -11.77
C PHE A 250 15.73 7.50 -12.38
N MET A 251 15.35 8.67 -11.86
CA MET A 251 15.82 9.97 -12.35
C MET A 251 17.13 10.43 -11.69
N ALA A 252 17.75 9.60 -10.84
CA ALA A 252 18.90 9.99 -10.00
C ALA A 252 18.65 11.28 -9.17
N ASN A 253 17.42 11.49 -8.71
CA ASN A 253 16.98 12.64 -7.93
C ASN A 253 16.96 12.29 -6.43
N GLU A 254 18.07 12.56 -5.74
CA GLU A 254 18.24 12.30 -4.31
C GLU A 254 17.24 13.07 -3.45
N ARG A 255 17.02 14.36 -3.77
CA ARG A 255 16.05 15.20 -3.04
C ARG A 255 14.65 14.60 -3.00
N LEU A 256 14.22 13.93 -4.08
CA LEU A 256 12.92 13.26 -4.12
C LEU A 256 12.90 11.97 -3.30
N ARG A 257 14.00 11.21 -3.29
CA ARG A 257 14.16 10.03 -2.43
C ARG A 257 14.13 10.41 -0.95
N ASP A 258 14.83 11.49 -0.58
CA ASP A 258 14.82 12.02 0.79
C ASP A 258 13.45 12.57 1.18
N SER A 259 12.75 13.19 0.23
CA SER A 259 11.36 13.63 0.43
C SER A 259 10.43 12.44 0.74
N ALA A 260 10.64 11.29 0.09
CA ALA A 260 9.85 10.08 0.36
C ALA A 260 10.10 9.53 1.76
N LEU A 261 11.35 9.51 2.23
CA LEU A 261 11.72 9.11 3.58
C LEU A 261 11.16 10.09 4.63
N SER A 262 11.34 11.39 4.39
CA SER A 262 10.78 12.45 5.25
C SER A 262 9.25 12.38 5.34
N LEU A 263 8.57 12.00 4.25
CA LEU A 263 7.13 11.81 4.26
C LEU A 263 6.72 10.61 5.14
N LEU A 264 7.48 9.51 5.15
CA LEU A 264 7.24 8.40 6.08
C LEU A 264 7.41 8.82 7.54
N GLU A 265 8.35 9.71 7.85
CA GLU A 265 8.54 10.22 9.20
C GLU A 265 7.38 11.11 9.67
N ARG A 266 6.72 11.79 8.73
CA ARG A 266 5.59 12.70 8.98
C ARG A 266 4.23 12.03 8.97
N LEU A 267 4.11 10.84 8.39
CA LEU A 267 2.87 10.05 8.41
C LEU A 267 2.77 9.28 9.73
N PRO A 268 1.55 9.12 10.30
CA PRO A 268 1.38 8.37 11.53
C PRO A 268 1.74 6.89 11.32
N ALA A 269 2.17 6.23 12.41
CA ALA A 269 2.41 4.80 12.38
C ALA A 269 1.15 4.04 11.96
N GLU A 270 1.34 2.97 11.18
CA GLU A 270 0.22 2.12 10.80
C GLU A 270 -0.38 1.42 12.02
N ASP A 271 -1.69 1.25 12.05
CA ASP A 271 -2.38 0.42 13.03
C ASP A 271 -2.87 -0.87 12.34
N ASN A 272 -2.13 -1.95 12.55
CA ASN A 272 -2.44 -3.28 12.04
C ASN A 272 -2.00 -4.35 13.04
N ARG A 273 -2.31 -5.62 12.75
CA ARG A 273 -1.99 -6.73 13.67
C ARG A 273 -0.50 -6.78 14.04
N TYR A 274 0.39 -6.56 13.08
CA TYR A 274 1.84 -6.62 13.33
C TYR A 274 2.28 -5.53 14.29
N MET A 275 1.74 -4.32 14.16
CA MET A 275 2.10 -3.22 15.08
C MET A 275 1.56 -3.44 16.49
N ARG A 276 0.42 -4.14 16.63
CA ARG A 276 -0.09 -4.61 17.93
C ARG A 276 0.82 -5.68 18.53
N ASP A 277 1.30 -6.62 17.71
CA ASP A 277 2.22 -7.67 18.16
C ASP A 277 3.58 -7.08 18.60
N TRP A 278 4.12 -6.12 17.84
CA TRP A 278 5.33 -5.38 18.22
C TRP A 278 5.13 -4.57 19.51
N ALA A 279 3.97 -3.92 19.68
CA ALA A 279 3.65 -3.19 20.90
C ALA A 279 3.58 -4.11 22.11
N ALA A 280 3.05 -5.34 21.96
CA ALA A 280 3.08 -6.37 22.99
C ALA A 280 4.50 -6.85 23.31
N ALA A 281 5.39 -6.85 22.31
CA ALA A 281 6.82 -7.12 22.47
C ALA A 281 7.64 -5.91 22.98
N GLY A 282 6.97 -4.81 23.38
CA GLY A 282 7.60 -3.63 23.99
C GLY A 282 8.06 -2.55 23.00
N VAL A 283 7.78 -2.70 21.70
CA VAL A 283 8.22 -1.76 20.65
C VAL A 283 7.01 -1.06 20.05
N ARG A 284 6.86 0.25 20.30
CA ARG A 284 5.79 1.07 19.72
C ARG A 284 6.36 2.01 18.66
N PRO A 285 6.01 1.86 17.37
CA PRO A 285 6.48 2.74 16.32
C PRO A 285 5.89 4.15 16.47
N ARG A 286 6.72 5.17 16.25
CA ARG A 286 6.33 6.59 16.34
C ARG A 286 5.63 7.10 15.08
N ASN A 287 6.02 6.59 13.91
CA ASN A 287 5.55 7.07 12.61
C ASN A 287 5.54 5.94 11.55
N ALA A 288 5.17 6.28 10.32
CA ALA A 288 5.12 5.33 9.21
C ALA A 288 6.51 4.76 8.86
N PHE A 289 7.59 5.53 9.05
CA PHE A 289 8.96 5.06 8.84
C PHE A 289 9.27 3.85 9.73
N GLU A 290 9.04 3.98 11.04
CA GLU A 290 9.31 2.91 12.00
C GLU A 290 8.37 1.71 11.82
N SER A 291 7.07 1.97 11.62
CA SER A 291 6.11 0.89 11.40
C SER A 291 6.39 0.11 10.11
N GLN A 292 6.85 0.78 9.04
CA GLN A 292 7.27 0.09 7.82
C GLN A 292 8.57 -0.72 8.03
N ALA A 293 9.54 -0.24 8.81
CA ALA A 293 10.73 -1.00 9.17
C ALA A 293 10.39 -2.27 9.98
N LEU A 294 9.53 -2.13 10.99
CA LEU A 294 9.03 -3.25 11.80
C LEU A 294 8.20 -4.23 10.98
N LEU A 295 7.43 -3.73 10.00
CA LEU A 295 6.66 -4.56 9.10
C LEU A 295 7.57 -5.39 8.17
N GLN A 296 8.70 -4.84 7.72
CA GLN A 296 9.71 -5.61 6.97
C GLN A 296 10.27 -6.78 7.78
N LEU A 297 10.56 -6.57 9.06
CA LEU A 297 10.95 -7.66 9.95
C LEU A 297 9.85 -8.71 10.04
N ALA A 298 8.65 -8.29 10.38
CA ALA A 298 7.52 -9.18 10.67
C ALA A 298 7.03 -9.96 9.44
N THR A 299 7.23 -9.46 8.22
CA THR A 299 6.74 -10.14 7.00
C THR A 299 7.82 -10.85 6.19
N GLU A 300 9.11 -10.50 6.34
CA GLU A 300 10.17 -11.07 5.47
C GLU A 300 11.29 -11.79 6.20
N TYR A 301 11.62 -11.35 7.42
CA TYR A 301 12.70 -11.94 8.18
C TYR A 301 12.17 -12.93 9.20
N CYS A 302 11.18 -12.52 10.01
CA CYS A 302 10.64 -13.34 11.08
C CYS A 302 9.95 -14.64 10.60
N PRO A 303 9.08 -14.61 9.56
CA PRO A 303 8.39 -15.84 9.11
C PRO A 303 9.36 -16.90 8.58
N GLU A 304 10.39 -16.46 7.86
CA GLU A 304 11.43 -17.32 7.26
C GLU A 304 12.57 -17.62 8.24
N ARG A 305 12.49 -17.17 9.50
CA ARG A 305 13.52 -17.33 10.54
C ARG A 305 14.91 -16.89 10.09
N ARG A 306 15.01 -15.82 9.28
CA ARG A 306 16.29 -15.33 8.73
C ARG A 306 17.05 -14.43 9.72
N CYS A 307 17.15 -14.82 10.99
CA CYS A 307 17.75 -13.98 12.02
C CYS A 307 19.26 -13.78 11.81
N ALA A 308 19.96 -14.75 11.23
CA ALA A 308 21.36 -14.63 10.82
C ALA A 308 21.60 -13.52 9.77
N GLU A 309 20.61 -13.26 8.91
CA GLU A 309 20.68 -12.24 7.85
C GLU A 309 20.01 -10.92 8.24
N CYS A 310 19.18 -10.94 9.27
CA CYS A 310 18.45 -9.78 9.76
C CYS A 310 19.41 -8.75 10.40
N PRO A 311 19.29 -7.44 10.08
CA PRO A 311 20.09 -6.40 10.73
C PRO A 311 20.02 -6.44 12.27
N VAL A 312 18.84 -6.71 12.82
CA VAL A 312 18.61 -6.80 14.27
C VAL A 312 19.26 -8.07 14.85
N GLY A 313 19.03 -9.23 14.24
CA GLY A 313 19.61 -10.50 14.71
C GLY A 313 21.14 -10.48 14.68
N ARG A 314 21.74 -9.94 13.62
CA ARG A 314 23.19 -9.73 13.52
C ARG A 314 23.72 -8.78 14.59
N ARG A 315 22.98 -7.72 14.93
CA ARG A 315 23.37 -6.79 16.00
C ARG A 315 23.34 -7.50 17.34
N ILE A 316 22.26 -8.22 17.67
CA ILE A 316 22.14 -8.99 18.92
C ILE A 316 23.31 -9.98 19.08
N ALA A 317 23.61 -10.76 18.04
CA ALA A 317 24.71 -11.72 18.08
C ALA A 317 26.07 -11.06 18.33
N LYS A 318 26.28 -9.82 17.86
CA LYS A 318 27.53 -9.06 18.07
C LYS A 318 27.58 -8.37 19.44
N SER A 319 26.45 -8.04 20.05
CA SER A 319 26.36 -7.28 21.31
C SER A 319 26.54 -8.12 22.57
N ILE A 320 26.66 -9.46 22.46
CA ILE A 320 26.98 -10.31 23.61
C ILE A 320 28.46 -10.09 23.97
N PRO A 321 28.79 -9.75 25.23
CA PRO A 321 30.16 -9.41 25.61
C PRO A 321 31.14 -10.53 25.26
N GLU A 322 32.30 -10.14 24.74
CA GLU A 322 33.51 -10.95 24.80
C GLU A 322 33.76 -11.22 26.30
N MET A 323 33.54 -12.45 26.75
CA MET A 323 34.04 -12.85 28.07
C MET A 323 35.56 -12.72 28.02
N GLN A 324 36.08 -11.66 28.64
CA GLN A 324 37.50 -11.52 28.95
C GLN A 324 37.91 -12.57 29.98
#